data_AF-H3B359-F1
#
_entry.id   AF-H3B359-F1
#
_cell.length_a   1.000
_cell.length_b   1.000
_cell.length_c   1.000
_cell.angle_alpha   90.00
_cell.angle_beta   90.00
_cell.angle_gamma   90.00
#
_symmetry.space_group_name_H-M   'P 1'
#
loop_
_entity.id
_entity.type
_entity.pdbx_description
1 polymer ?
#
loop_
_entity_poly.entity_id
_entity_poly.type
_entity_poly.pdbx_seq_one_letter_code
_entity_poly.pdbx_strand_id
1 'polypeptide(L)'
;MAIKYCRFLAYGFRRSIFLLVLIAFSILLLGKNRTNKARSYSDHFVPRQAVHTLTQVTLQKERIQQNKTFSIKDNVFNSLRIPYQYLLSTPPKTKRYLSIGISSVKRQKENYLLETIRSIFSQSSPNELEEMVLVIYLANFDASLNIDTAEEIETNFAAHINASRLIVITCSKDIYPTLEGLKRNFNDADDRVRYRSKQNVDYAFLANFCANISDYYLILEDDVICARNFLTVIKKYVTEKAGPSWTTLTFSKLGYIGKLYHNEDLPKLARFLLMFYDEMPCDWLLEHFHQSKAQKEMIRYKPSLFQHVGFYSSFRSTHNELKDDDFQELAIGLGDNPPASCYTDIEVYEKYGPEKAYENKGGFFWGKSLTSGSTFNVVFHQPISIQRLRIFTGSAEHRGDILQSGYLDIGKNKNIENGKPVCKDFSKLGNFINGNFEMIGIHKNISDKIDCLRIQVNQNQANWLIINSIDVWVLKS
;
A
#
# COMPACT_ATOMS: atom_id res chain seq x y z
N MET A 1 27.10 30.91 -25.47
CA MET A 1 26.75 31.00 -24.03
C MET A 1 27.53 29.96 -23.21
N ALA A 2 28.84 29.90 -23.47
CA ALA A 2 29.84 29.31 -22.58
C ALA A 2 30.41 30.46 -21.73
N ILE A 3 30.98 30.18 -20.56
CA ILE A 3 31.38 31.14 -19.50
C ILE A 3 30.25 31.42 -18.49
N LYS A 4 29.89 30.41 -17.69
CA LYS A 4 29.36 30.60 -16.31
C LYS A 4 29.45 29.38 -15.38
N TYR A 5 29.89 28.21 -15.88
CA TYR A 5 30.07 27.00 -15.06
C TYR A 5 31.51 26.71 -14.60
N CYS A 6 32.46 27.64 -14.78
CA CYS A 6 33.87 27.43 -14.39
C CYS A 6 34.27 28.06 -13.04
N ARG A 7 33.33 28.54 -12.21
CA ARG A 7 33.66 29.18 -10.92
C ARG A 7 33.26 28.43 -9.64
N PHE A 8 32.51 27.32 -9.74
CA PHE A 8 32.12 26.55 -8.55
C PHE A 8 33.00 25.32 -8.25
N LEU A 9 33.81 24.85 -9.20
CA LEU A 9 34.72 23.70 -9.00
C LEU A 9 36.11 24.06 -8.42
N ALA A 10 36.47 25.35 -8.37
CA ALA A 10 37.79 25.78 -7.90
C ALA A 10 37.89 26.03 -6.38
N TYR A 11 36.76 26.20 -5.67
CA TYR A 11 36.76 26.52 -4.23
C TYR A 11 36.73 25.28 -3.32
N GLY A 12 36.20 24.14 -3.80
CA GLY A 12 36.14 22.90 -3.03
C GLY A 12 37.47 22.12 -3.00
N PHE A 13 38.27 22.21 -4.06
CA PHE A 13 39.48 21.39 -4.20
C PHE A 13 40.69 21.91 -3.39
N ARG A 14 40.74 23.23 -3.10
CA ARG A 14 41.81 23.83 -2.28
C ARG A 14 41.69 23.51 -0.78
N ARG A 15 40.49 23.27 -0.26
CA ARG A 15 40.28 22.92 1.16
C ARG A 15 40.68 21.48 1.49
N SER A 16 40.48 20.54 0.56
CA SER A 16 40.83 19.14 0.77
C SER A 16 42.35 18.89 0.74
N ILE A 17 43.09 19.64 -0.08
CA ILE A 17 44.56 19.54 -0.14
C ILE A 17 45.21 20.14 1.12
N PHE A 18 44.70 21.25 1.65
CA PHE A 18 45.22 21.85 2.89
C PHE A 18 45.00 20.96 4.13
N LEU A 19 43.87 20.23 4.18
CA LEU A 19 43.58 19.29 5.26
C LEU A 19 44.52 18.06 5.23
N LEU A 20 44.82 17.55 4.05
CA LEU A 20 45.74 16.42 3.87
C LEU A 20 47.20 16.79 4.20
N VAL A 21 47.63 18.01 3.88
CA VAL A 21 48.97 18.51 4.24
C VAL A 21 49.11 18.71 5.76
N LEU A 22 48.05 19.15 6.45
CA LEU A 22 48.06 19.30 7.91
C LEU A 22 48.11 17.95 8.64
N ILE A 23 47.38 16.94 8.16
CA ILE A 23 47.41 15.58 8.75
C ILE A 23 48.79 14.92 8.55
N ALA A 24 49.42 15.11 7.39
CA ALA A 24 50.77 14.62 7.14
C ALA A 24 51.83 15.29 8.02
N PHE A 25 51.68 16.59 8.32
CA PHE A 25 52.59 17.32 9.21
C PHE A 25 52.44 16.92 10.69
N SER A 26 51.23 16.58 11.14
CA SER A 26 50.97 16.08 12.51
C SER A 26 51.60 14.70 12.75
N ILE A 27 51.61 13.83 11.74
CA ILE A 27 52.19 12.49 11.84
C ILE A 27 53.73 12.55 11.85
N LEU A 28 54.33 13.49 11.11
CA LEU A 28 55.79 13.73 11.11
C LEU A 28 56.30 14.38 12.41
N LEU A 29 55.49 15.18 13.10
CA LEU A 29 55.84 15.78 14.40
C LEU A 29 55.70 14.80 15.57
N LEU A 30 54.83 13.79 15.47
CA LEU A 30 54.66 12.76 16.51
C LEU A 30 55.64 11.57 16.37
N GLY A 31 56.29 11.41 15.20
CA GLY A 31 57.26 10.33 14.94
C GLY A 31 58.68 10.60 15.43
N LYS A 32 58.96 11.76 16.05
CA LYS A 32 60.33 12.17 16.40
C LYS A 32 60.47 12.51 17.90
N ASN A 33 60.03 11.62 18.78
CA ASN A 33 60.42 11.63 20.19
C ASN A 33 60.11 10.28 20.87
N ARG A 34 61.09 9.38 20.91
CA ARG A 34 61.48 8.57 22.09
C ARG A 34 62.47 7.47 21.71
N THR A 35 63.75 7.78 21.89
CA THR A 35 64.79 6.78 22.13
C THR A 35 64.99 6.59 23.63
N ASN A 36 65.12 5.32 24.03
CA ASN A 36 65.81 4.78 25.21
C ASN A 36 65.23 5.01 26.62
N LYS A 37 64.68 3.94 27.21
CA LYS A 37 65.21 3.38 28.47
C LYS A 37 64.70 1.95 28.70
N ALA A 38 65.65 1.01 28.82
CA ALA A 38 65.42 -0.34 29.29
C ALA A 38 65.25 -0.37 30.82
N ARG A 39 64.31 -1.19 31.33
CA ARG A 39 64.37 -1.87 32.63
C ARG A 39 63.26 -2.94 32.78
N SER A 40 63.68 -4.20 32.71
CA SER A 40 63.39 -5.33 33.60
C SER A 40 62.07 -5.42 34.40
N TYR A 41 61.37 -6.54 34.17
CA TYR A 41 60.52 -7.35 35.09
C TYR A 41 59.25 -6.76 35.72
N SER A 42 58.09 -7.29 35.30
CA SER A 42 57.29 -8.23 36.12
C SER A 42 56.16 -8.86 35.29
N ASP A 43 56.07 -10.19 35.32
CA ASP A 43 54.94 -10.95 34.80
C ASP A 43 53.67 -10.58 35.59
N HIS A 44 52.66 -10.04 34.89
CA HIS A 44 51.30 -9.96 35.41
C HIS A 44 50.46 -11.07 34.80
N PHE A 45 50.23 -12.06 35.66
CA PHE A 45 49.33 -13.18 35.53
C PHE A 45 47.92 -12.67 35.15
N VAL A 46 47.52 -12.83 33.88
CA VAL A 46 46.11 -12.68 33.49
C VAL A 46 45.34 -13.81 34.18
N PRO A 47 44.31 -13.54 34.99
CA PRO A 47 43.56 -14.58 35.66
C PRO A 47 43.00 -15.56 34.62
N ARG A 48 43.25 -16.87 34.79
CA ARG A 48 42.69 -17.95 33.95
C ARG A 48 41.17 -17.83 33.76
N GLN A 49 40.46 -17.18 34.68
CA GLN A 49 39.03 -16.88 34.57
C GLN A 49 38.70 -15.91 33.42
N ALA A 50 39.47 -14.85 33.18
CA ALA A 50 39.19 -13.87 32.12
C ALA A 50 39.36 -14.46 30.71
N VAL A 51 40.37 -15.32 30.53
CA VAL A 51 40.58 -16.06 29.27
C VAL A 51 39.49 -17.10 29.08
N HIS A 52 39.05 -17.80 30.14
CA HIS A 52 37.92 -18.72 30.05
C HIS A 52 36.62 -17.99 29.68
N THR A 53 36.34 -16.83 30.27
CA THR A 53 35.13 -16.05 29.99
C THR A 53 35.12 -15.52 28.56
N LEU A 54 36.24 -14.99 28.05
CA LEU A 54 36.36 -14.57 26.65
C LEU A 54 36.23 -15.74 25.67
N THR A 55 36.84 -16.89 25.99
CA THR A 55 36.74 -18.10 25.15
C THR A 55 35.31 -18.66 25.16
N GLN A 56 34.62 -18.65 26.31
CA GLN A 56 33.23 -19.06 26.40
C GLN A 56 32.27 -18.10 25.69
N VAL A 57 32.49 -16.78 25.78
CA VAL A 57 31.70 -15.80 25.04
C VAL A 57 31.89 -15.93 23.53
N THR A 58 33.12 -16.21 23.07
CA THR A 58 33.40 -16.45 21.63
C THR A 58 32.81 -17.78 21.17
N LEU A 59 32.96 -18.87 21.93
CA LEU A 59 32.35 -20.17 21.63
C LEU A 59 30.82 -20.13 21.71
N GLN A 60 30.23 -19.30 22.58
CA GLN A 60 28.79 -19.10 22.67
C GLN A 60 28.27 -18.24 21.52
N LYS A 61 29.02 -17.22 21.06
CA LYS A 61 28.74 -16.50 19.81
C LYS A 61 28.84 -17.43 18.59
N GLU A 62 29.84 -18.30 18.53
CA GLU A 62 29.99 -19.29 17.47
C GLU A 62 28.89 -20.36 17.51
N ARG A 63 28.47 -20.83 18.69
CA ARG A 63 27.31 -21.72 18.85
C ARG A 63 25.99 -21.05 18.47
N ILE A 64 25.79 -19.78 18.81
CA ILE A 64 24.61 -18.99 18.39
C ILE A 64 24.61 -18.79 16.86
N GLN A 65 25.79 -18.64 16.25
CA GLN A 65 25.94 -18.51 14.81
C GLN A 65 25.78 -19.85 14.07
N GLN A 66 26.16 -20.98 14.69
CA GLN A 66 25.91 -22.34 14.20
C GLN A 66 24.46 -22.81 14.38
N ASN A 67 23.70 -22.22 15.30
CA ASN A 67 22.27 -22.53 15.50
C ASN A 67 21.31 -21.85 14.51
N LYS A 68 21.82 -21.07 13.54
CA LYS A 68 20.97 -20.52 12.48
C LYS A 68 20.65 -21.61 11.45
N THR A 69 19.36 -21.93 11.32
CA THR A 69 18.82 -22.93 10.38
C THR A 69 18.94 -22.54 8.90
N PHE A 70 19.37 -21.31 8.60
CA PHE A 70 19.60 -20.81 7.24
C PHE A 70 20.75 -19.77 7.20
N SER A 71 21.43 -19.66 6.06
CA SER A 71 22.50 -18.68 5.85
C SER A 71 22.16 -17.73 4.71
N ILE A 72 22.35 -16.42 4.93
CA ILE A 72 22.19 -15.40 3.87
C ILE A 72 23.22 -15.62 2.74
N LYS A 73 24.32 -16.33 3.03
CA LYS A 73 25.38 -16.67 2.07
C LYS A 73 25.06 -17.90 1.21
N ASP A 74 23.96 -18.60 1.48
CA ASP A 74 23.47 -19.66 0.60
C ASP A 74 23.10 -19.09 -0.77
N ASN A 75 23.14 -19.91 -1.83
CA ASN A 75 22.91 -19.49 -3.22
C ASN A 75 21.79 -18.43 -3.31
N VAL A 76 22.16 -17.22 -3.74
CA VAL A 76 21.34 -16.01 -3.71
C VAL A 76 20.05 -16.16 -4.52
N PHE A 77 20.02 -17.08 -5.48
CA PHE A 77 18.86 -17.35 -6.33
C PHE A 77 17.84 -18.31 -5.69
N ASN A 78 18.23 -19.06 -4.65
CA ASN A 78 17.35 -20.01 -3.97
C ASN A 78 16.67 -19.37 -2.76
N SER A 79 15.45 -19.78 -2.44
CA SER A 79 14.80 -19.38 -1.17
C SER A 79 15.62 -19.84 0.04
N LEU A 80 15.59 -19.03 1.10
CA LEU A 80 16.14 -19.35 2.41
C LEU A 80 15.35 -20.49 3.04
N ARG A 81 16.04 -21.43 3.70
CA ARG A 81 15.45 -22.57 4.41
C ARG A 81 14.93 -22.17 5.80
N ILE A 82 13.95 -21.28 5.82
CA ILE A 82 13.32 -20.81 7.05
C ILE A 82 12.30 -21.85 7.54
N PRO A 83 12.32 -22.26 8.82
CA PRO A 83 11.37 -23.22 9.37
C PRO A 83 10.04 -22.55 9.71
N TYR A 84 9.20 -22.33 8.69
CA TYR A 84 7.86 -21.78 8.88
C TYR A 84 6.93 -22.77 9.58
N GLN A 85 6.11 -22.26 10.49
CA GLN A 85 4.98 -23.00 11.07
C GLN A 85 3.69 -22.55 10.40
N TYR A 86 2.93 -23.51 9.90
CA TYR A 86 1.60 -23.27 9.34
C TYR A 86 0.58 -23.28 10.47
N LEU A 87 -0.10 -22.16 10.66
CA LEU A 87 -1.21 -22.05 11.60
C LEU A 87 -2.52 -22.37 10.89
N LEU A 88 -2.72 -21.87 9.66
CA LEU A 88 -3.89 -22.15 8.84
C LEU A 88 -3.51 -22.40 7.38
N SER A 89 -4.06 -23.47 6.82
CA SER A 89 -3.87 -23.90 5.43
C SER A 89 -2.41 -24.16 5.02
N THR A 90 -2.21 -24.60 3.78
CA THR A 90 -0.89 -24.81 3.17
C THR A 90 -0.89 -24.18 1.76
N PRO A 91 0.29 -23.97 1.14
CA PRO A 91 0.36 -23.35 -0.17
C PRO A 91 -0.41 -24.14 -1.23
N PRO A 92 -1.05 -23.45 -2.20
CA PRO A 92 -1.76 -24.13 -3.27
C PRO A 92 -0.82 -25.00 -4.11
N LYS A 93 -1.34 -26.12 -4.62
CA LYS A 93 -0.56 -27.05 -5.47
C LYS A 93 -0.12 -26.42 -6.79
N THR A 94 -0.91 -25.49 -7.30
CA THR A 94 -0.64 -24.75 -8.53
C THR A 94 -0.29 -23.31 -8.18
N LYS A 95 0.71 -22.76 -8.88
CA LYS A 95 1.05 -21.34 -8.75
C LYS A 95 -0.15 -20.47 -9.13
N ARG A 96 -0.40 -19.44 -8.33
CA ARG A 96 -1.41 -18.41 -8.58
C ARG A 96 -0.78 -17.24 -9.33
N TYR A 97 -1.58 -16.33 -9.87
CA TYR A 97 -1.03 -15.13 -10.52
C TYR A 97 -0.41 -14.19 -9.46
N LEU A 98 -1.12 -13.95 -8.35
CA LEU A 98 -0.71 -13.02 -7.30
C LEU A 98 -0.66 -13.70 -5.92
N SER A 99 0.40 -13.46 -5.15
CA SER A 99 0.37 -13.63 -3.70
C SER A 99 0.39 -12.25 -3.05
N ILE A 100 -0.45 -12.07 -2.05
CA ILE A 100 -0.51 -10.85 -1.25
C ILE A 100 0.09 -11.19 0.10
N GLY A 101 1.12 -10.47 0.54
CA GLY A 101 1.74 -10.66 1.84
C GLY A 101 1.38 -9.54 2.80
N ILE A 102 0.90 -9.91 3.99
CA ILE A 102 0.74 -9.01 5.13
C ILE A 102 1.54 -9.57 6.31
N SER A 103 2.41 -8.75 6.90
CA SER A 103 3.01 -9.05 8.19
C SER A 103 2.25 -8.29 9.29
N SER A 104 1.80 -8.99 10.33
CA SER A 104 0.99 -8.38 11.39
C SER A 104 1.52 -8.72 12.78
N VAL A 105 1.41 -7.74 13.69
CA VAL A 105 1.64 -7.86 15.12
C VAL A 105 0.42 -7.32 15.86
N LYS A 106 0.01 -7.97 16.94
CA LYS A 106 -1.19 -7.57 17.71
C LYS A 106 -0.91 -6.21 18.35
N ARG A 107 -1.73 -5.21 18.01
CA ARG A 107 -1.69 -3.88 18.63
C ARG A 107 -2.45 -3.91 19.97
N GLN A 108 -2.11 -3.01 20.87
CA GLN A 108 -2.77 -2.92 22.19
C GLN A 108 -4.17 -2.28 22.14
N LYS A 109 -4.42 -1.38 21.19
CA LYS A 109 -5.66 -0.57 21.15
C LYS A 109 -6.68 -0.99 20.10
N GLU A 110 -6.25 -1.22 18.86
CA GLU A 110 -7.14 -1.52 17.73
C GLU A 110 -6.56 -2.62 16.84
N ASN A 111 -7.42 -3.51 16.34
CA ASN A 111 -7.01 -4.59 15.44
C ASN A 111 -7.61 -4.37 14.04
N TYR A 112 -6.78 -3.95 13.09
CA TYR A 112 -7.20 -3.66 11.72
C TYR A 112 -7.13 -4.87 10.78
N LEU A 113 -6.39 -5.92 11.17
CA LEU A 113 -6.05 -7.04 10.29
C LEU A 113 -7.30 -7.71 9.70
N LEU A 114 -8.31 -7.99 10.53
CA LEU A 114 -9.54 -8.63 10.07
C LEU A 114 -10.30 -7.77 9.06
N GLU A 115 -10.30 -6.45 9.23
CA GLU A 115 -10.94 -5.53 8.28
C GLU A 115 -10.17 -5.46 6.96
N THR A 116 -8.84 -5.47 7.01
CA THR A 116 -7.99 -5.55 5.81
C THR A 116 -8.22 -6.85 5.05
N ILE A 117 -8.26 -8.00 5.74
CA ILE A 117 -8.56 -9.31 5.13
C ILE A 117 -9.96 -9.28 4.49
N ARG A 118 -10.96 -8.76 5.20
CA ARG A 118 -12.32 -8.60 4.70
C ARG A 118 -12.35 -7.70 3.46
N SER A 119 -11.61 -6.60 3.46
CA SER A 119 -11.51 -5.69 2.32
C SER A 119 -10.91 -6.38 1.10
N ILE A 120 -9.78 -7.09 1.24
CA ILE A 120 -9.14 -7.82 0.14
C ILE A 120 -10.14 -8.78 -0.53
N PHE A 121 -10.85 -9.59 0.25
CA PHE A 121 -11.77 -10.58 -0.31
C PHE A 121 -13.07 -9.98 -0.84
N SER A 122 -13.67 -9.02 -0.13
CA SER A 122 -14.94 -8.40 -0.54
C SER A 122 -14.80 -7.46 -1.74
N GLN A 123 -13.63 -6.87 -1.93
CA GLN A 123 -13.32 -6.01 -3.06
C GLN A 123 -12.83 -6.79 -4.29
N SER A 124 -12.68 -8.11 -4.19
CA SER A 124 -12.26 -8.97 -5.30
C SER A 124 -13.44 -9.67 -5.96
N SER A 125 -13.40 -9.76 -7.28
CA SER A 125 -14.33 -10.58 -8.07
C SER A 125 -14.07 -12.08 -7.88
N PRO A 126 -15.04 -12.96 -8.19
CA PRO A 126 -14.85 -14.41 -8.13
C PRO A 126 -13.65 -14.92 -8.95
N ASN A 127 -13.39 -14.30 -10.11
CA ASN A 127 -12.24 -14.66 -10.95
C ASN A 127 -10.91 -14.26 -10.29
N GLU A 128 -10.83 -13.07 -9.70
CA GLU A 128 -9.62 -12.64 -9.00
C GLU A 128 -9.32 -13.54 -7.80
N LEU A 129 -10.35 -13.97 -7.07
CA LEU A 129 -10.20 -14.89 -5.94
C LEU A 129 -9.59 -16.24 -6.34
N GLU A 130 -9.78 -16.69 -7.58
CA GLU A 130 -9.12 -17.90 -8.11
C GLU A 130 -7.67 -17.65 -8.55
N GLU A 131 -7.30 -16.41 -8.80
CA GLU A 131 -5.98 -16.04 -9.31
C GLU A 131 -5.04 -15.52 -8.21
N MET A 132 -5.51 -15.40 -6.97
CA MET A 132 -4.71 -14.89 -5.86
C MET A 132 -4.75 -15.74 -4.60
N VAL A 133 -3.72 -15.56 -3.78
CA VAL A 133 -3.62 -16.12 -2.43
C VAL A 133 -3.11 -15.06 -1.47
N LEU A 134 -3.78 -14.93 -0.32
CA LEU A 134 -3.37 -14.06 0.78
C LEU A 134 -2.53 -14.86 1.78
N VAL A 135 -1.36 -14.34 2.11
CA VAL A 135 -0.43 -14.90 3.09
C VAL A 135 -0.30 -13.92 4.25
N ILE A 136 -0.73 -14.34 5.43
CA ILE A 136 -0.59 -13.59 6.67
C ILE A 136 0.58 -14.17 7.46
N TYR A 137 1.59 -13.35 7.71
CA TYR A 137 2.66 -13.66 8.64
C TYR A 137 2.37 -13.03 10.00
N LEU A 138 2.00 -13.86 10.97
CA LEU A 138 1.79 -13.44 12.35
C LEU A 138 3.14 -13.40 13.07
N ALA A 139 3.66 -12.18 13.19
CA ALA A 139 5.04 -11.91 13.60
C ALA A 139 5.15 -11.51 15.08
N ASN A 140 4.19 -11.90 15.93
CA ASN A 140 4.36 -11.71 17.38
C ASN A 140 5.42 -12.68 17.90
N PHE A 141 6.27 -12.23 18.82
CA PHE A 141 7.18 -13.13 19.54
C PHE A 141 6.47 -13.97 20.60
N ASP A 142 5.28 -13.55 21.03
CA ASP A 142 4.40 -14.36 21.85
C ASP A 142 3.58 -15.28 20.94
N ALA A 143 3.83 -16.59 21.05
CA ALA A 143 3.15 -17.60 20.25
C ALA A 143 1.65 -17.68 20.56
N SER A 144 1.24 -17.39 21.80
CA SER A 144 -0.18 -17.42 22.18
C SER A 144 -0.98 -16.39 21.40
N LEU A 145 -0.46 -15.16 21.27
CA LEU A 145 -1.08 -14.10 20.46
C LEU A 145 -1.23 -14.50 18.98
N ASN A 146 -0.28 -15.26 18.43
CA ASN A 146 -0.37 -15.75 17.05
C ASN A 146 -1.46 -16.82 16.91
N ILE A 147 -1.57 -17.74 17.88
CA ILE A 147 -2.61 -18.78 17.90
C ILE A 147 -4.00 -18.13 18.02
N ASP A 148 -4.20 -17.25 19.00
CA ASP A 148 -5.48 -16.55 19.20
C ASP A 148 -5.90 -15.77 17.94
N THR A 149 -4.95 -15.08 17.30
CA THR A 149 -5.23 -14.33 16.07
C THR A 149 -5.53 -15.26 14.89
N ALA A 150 -4.89 -16.43 14.82
CA ALA A 150 -5.20 -17.43 13.79
C ALA A 150 -6.61 -18.02 13.98
N GLU A 151 -7.03 -18.29 15.22
CA GLU A 151 -8.40 -18.74 15.53
C GLU A 151 -9.46 -17.68 15.17
N GLU A 152 -9.18 -16.40 15.45
CA GLU A 152 -10.03 -15.28 15.02
C GLU A 152 -10.16 -15.24 13.48
N ILE A 153 -9.04 -15.43 12.76
CA ILE A 153 -9.03 -15.49 11.28
C ILE A 153 -9.82 -16.69 10.77
N GLU A 154 -9.64 -17.87 11.37
CA GLU A 154 -10.33 -19.10 10.98
C GLU A 154 -11.85 -18.94 11.09
N THR A 155 -12.29 -18.41 12.22
CA THR A 155 -13.72 -18.17 12.51
C THR A 155 -14.36 -17.25 11.46
N ASN A 156 -13.66 -16.22 11.00
CA ASN A 156 -14.21 -15.21 10.09
C ASN A 156 -14.04 -15.56 8.59
N PHE A 157 -13.04 -16.38 8.24
CA PHE A 157 -12.61 -16.57 6.85
C PHE A 157 -12.43 -18.05 6.45
N ALA A 158 -13.06 -18.99 7.17
CA ALA A 158 -13.02 -20.43 6.90
C ALA A 158 -13.22 -20.80 5.42
N ALA A 159 -14.15 -20.13 4.72
CA ALA A 159 -14.40 -20.38 3.30
C ALA A 159 -13.16 -20.10 2.41
N HIS A 160 -12.40 -19.05 2.71
CA HIS A 160 -11.18 -18.72 1.97
C HIS A 160 -10.01 -19.64 2.35
N ILE A 161 -9.94 -20.10 3.60
CA ILE A 161 -8.96 -21.08 4.07
C ILE A 161 -9.17 -22.43 3.38
N ASN A 162 -10.42 -22.92 3.37
CA ASN A 162 -10.81 -24.17 2.73
C ASN A 162 -10.57 -24.15 1.21
N ALA A 163 -10.73 -22.98 0.58
CA ALA A 163 -10.41 -22.77 -0.83
C ALA A 163 -8.90 -22.59 -1.13
N SER A 164 -8.02 -22.70 -0.12
CA SER A 164 -6.58 -22.43 -0.24
C SER A 164 -6.26 -21.03 -0.78
N ARG A 165 -7.09 -20.05 -0.42
CA ARG A 165 -6.93 -18.62 -0.77
C ARG A 165 -6.37 -17.78 0.38
N LEU A 166 -6.33 -18.32 1.59
CA LEU A 166 -5.78 -17.70 2.79
C LEU A 166 -4.85 -18.67 3.51
N ILE A 167 -3.61 -18.25 3.74
CA ILE A 167 -2.59 -19.00 4.47
C ILE A 167 -2.12 -18.16 5.64
N VAL A 168 -2.01 -18.76 6.82
CA VAL A 168 -1.48 -18.10 8.01
C VAL A 168 -0.25 -18.85 8.49
N ILE A 169 0.86 -18.13 8.61
CA ILE A 169 2.16 -18.67 9.02
C ILE A 169 2.76 -17.87 10.18
N THR A 170 3.66 -18.51 10.91
CA THR A 170 4.50 -17.88 11.93
C THR A 170 5.90 -18.49 11.96
N CYS A 171 6.82 -17.90 12.74
CA CYS A 171 8.16 -18.42 12.97
C CYS A 171 8.58 -18.21 14.43
N SER A 172 9.48 -19.06 14.92
CA SER A 172 10.08 -18.86 16.25
C SER A 172 10.92 -17.57 16.31
N LYS A 173 10.92 -16.89 17.45
CA LYS A 173 11.85 -15.80 17.74
C LYS A 173 13.32 -16.22 17.59
N ASP A 174 13.64 -17.49 17.85
CA ASP A 174 15.02 -17.98 17.90
C ASP A 174 15.75 -17.93 16.54
N ILE A 175 14.98 -17.87 15.44
CA ILE A 175 15.55 -17.79 14.10
C ILE A 175 15.82 -16.34 13.64
N TYR A 176 15.39 -15.34 14.41
CA TYR A 176 15.67 -13.93 14.12
C TYR A 176 17.16 -13.62 14.32
N PRO A 177 17.74 -12.71 13.53
CA PRO A 177 19.03 -12.13 13.89
C PRO A 177 18.90 -11.30 15.18
N THR A 178 20.04 -11.02 15.83
CA THR A 178 20.06 -10.25 17.10
C THR A 178 19.33 -8.92 16.92
N LEU A 179 18.43 -8.62 17.85
CA LEU A 179 17.71 -7.33 17.92
C LEU A 179 18.26 -6.45 19.04
N GLU A 180 19.38 -6.88 19.62
CA GLU A 180 20.15 -6.22 20.66
C GLU A 180 21.43 -5.62 20.05
N GLY A 181 21.88 -4.47 20.58
CA GLY A 181 23.11 -3.82 20.12
C GLY A 181 23.04 -3.24 18.71
N LEU A 182 21.85 -2.85 18.26
CA LEU A 182 21.59 -2.35 16.91
C LEU A 182 22.23 -0.97 16.66
N LYS A 183 22.59 -0.69 15.40
CA LYS A 183 23.19 0.57 14.99
C LYS A 183 22.19 1.72 15.03
N ARG A 184 22.63 2.88 15.53
CA ARG A 184 21.80 4.10 15.66
C ARG A 184 22.09 5.11 14.55
N ASN A 185 22.03 4.68 13.29
CA ASN A 185 22.40 5.49 12.13
C ASN A 185 21.58 6.78 11.95
N PHE A 186 20.34 6.82 12.46
CA PHE A 186 19.40 7.93 12.29
C PHE A 186 18.98 8.61 13.60
N ASN A 187 19.70 8.34 14.69
CA ASN A 187 19.44 8.89 16.02
C ASN A 187 18.03 8.60 16.59
N ASP A 188 17.32 7.60 16.04
CA ASP A 188 16.10 7.04 16.61
C ASP A 188 16.34 6.54 18.04
N ALA A 189 15.27 6.52 18.85
CA ALA A 189 15.28 5.83 20.14
C ALA A 189 15.49 4.32 19.97
N ASP A 190 16.13 3.68 20.95
CA ASP A 190 16.57 2.27 20.85
C ASP A 190 15.41 1.31 20.52
N ASP A 191 14.24 1.54 21.08
CA ASP A 191 13.06 0.71 20.82
C ASP A 191 12.48 0.95 19.42
N ARG A 192 12.59 2.16 18.87
CA ARG A 192 12.23 2.43 17.47
C ARG A 192 13.20 1.75 16.52
N VAL A 193 14.51 1.77 16.83
CA VAL A 193 15.53 1.03 16.08
C VAL A 193 15.23 -0.47 16.11
N ARG A 194 14.91 -1.01 17.28
CA ARG A 194 14.52 -2.42 17.44
C ARG A 194 13.28 -2.77 16.62
N TYR A 195 12.26 -1.92 16.69
CA TYR A 195 11.02 -2.09 15.96
C TYR A 195 11.24 -2.12 14.44
N ARG A 196 11.90 -1.10 13.87
CA ARG A 196 12.16 -1.05 12.41
C ARG A 196 13.06 -2.20 11.95
N SER A 197 14.01 -2.62 12.79
CA SER A 197 14.91 -3.73 12.45
C SER A 197 14.18 -5.07 12.46
N LYS A 198 13.29 -5.29 13.43
CA LYS A 198 12.40 -6.45 13.44
C LYS A 198 11.51 -6.46 12.21
N GLN A 199 10.92 -5.32 11.86
CA GLN A 199 10.02 -5.19 10.71
C GLN A 199 10.71 -5.55 9.38
N ASN A 200 11.98 -5.18 9.21
CA ASN A 200 12.79 -5.62 8.06
C ASN A 200 12.89 -7.16 7.98
N VAL A 201 13.14 -7.81 9.11
CA VAL A 201 13.21 -9.29 9.18
C VAL A 201 11.85 -9.90 8.89
N ASP A 202 10.77 -9.31 9.43
CA ASP A 202 9.41 -9.81 9.23
C ASP A 202 9.03 -9.83 7.75
N TYR A 203 9.25 -8.72 7.03
CA TYR A 203 9.00 -8.65 5.59
C TYR A 203 9.94 -9.53 4.77
N ALA A 204 11.19 -9.69 5.20
CA ALA A 204 12.10 -10.61 4.53
C ALA A 204 11.63 -12.07 4.61
N PHE A 205 11.18 -12.50 5.80
CA PHE A 205 10.66 -13.85 6.00
C PHE A 205 9.39 -14.08 5.19
N LEU A 206 8.49 -13.10 5.16
CA LEU A 206 7.27 -13.19 4.37
C LEU A 206 7.53 -13.21 2.87
N ALA A 207 8.40 -12.33 2.35
CA ALA A 207 8.79 -12.34 0.93
C ALA A 207 9.46 -13.66 0.53
N ASN A 208 10.33 -14.21 1.40
CA ASN A 208 10.97 -15.49 1.15
C ASN A 208 9.96 -16.66 1.06
N PHE A 209 8.94 -16.66 1.91
CA PHE A 209 7.88 -17.66 1.88
C PHE A 209 7.09 -17.60 0.57
N CYS A 210 6.79 -16.39 0.10
CA CYS A 210 5.97 -16.18 -1.11
C CYS A 210 6.69 -16.53 -2.43
N ALA A 211 8.02 -16.72 -2.40
CA ALA A 211 8.89 -16.87 -3.57
C ALA A 211 8.61 -18.06 -4.50
N ASN A 212 7.67 -18.95 -4.17
CA ASN A 212 7.29 -20.07 -5.05
C ASN A 212 5.77 -20.26 -5.16
N ILE A 213 4.98 -19.30 -4.68
CA ILE A 213 3.53 -19.45 -4.55
C ILE A 213 2.79 -18.83 -5.74
N SER A 214 3.39 -17.81 -6.37
CA SER A 214 2.75 -17.07 -7.45
C SER A 214 3.74 -16.53 -8.49
N ASP A 215 3.23 -15.90 -9.53
CA ASP A 215 4.05 -15.19 -10.54
C ASP A 215 4.47 -13.80 -10.05
N TYR A 216 3.59 -13.14 -9.30
CA TYR A 216 3.81 -11.82 -8.72
C TYR A 216 3.53 -11.82 -7.22
N TYR A 217 4.19 -10.92 -6.49
CA TYR A 217 4.02 -10.73 -5.05
C TYR A 217 3.73 -9.27 -4.72
N LEU A 218 2.68 -9.03 -3.94
CA LEU A 218 2.25 -7.71 -3.50
C LEU A 218 2.42 -7.59 -1.98
N ILE A 219 3.13 -6.55 -1.53
CA ILE A 219 3.23 -6.20 -0.11
C ILE A 219 2.06 -5.29 0.27
N LEU A 220 1.33 -5.64 1.33
CA LEU A 220 0.34 -4.79 1.99
C LEU A 220 0.58 -4.73 3.50
N GLU A 221 0.02 -3.69 4.12
CA GLU A 221 -0.11 -3.57 5.57
C GLU A 221 -1.39 -4.21 6.09
N ASP A 222 -1.45 -4.41 7.40
CA ASP A 222 -2.61 -4.97 8.09
C ASP A 222 -3.70 -3.94 8.40
N ASP A 223 -3.53 -2.68 8.00
CA ASP A 223 -4.45 -1.55 8.19
C ASP A 223 -4.78 -0.82 6.88
N VAL A 224 -5.16 -1.59 5.86
CA VAL A 224 -5.40 -1.11 4.50
C VAL A 224 -6.80 -1.46 4.01
N ILE A 225 -7.45 -0.52 3.32
CA ILE A 225 -8.63 -0.80 2.50
C ILE A 225 -8.24 -0.85 1.03
N CYS A 226 -8.73 -1.87 0.33
CA CYS A 226 -8.48 -2.13 -1.08
C CYS A 226 -9.51 -1.45 -1.99
N ALA A 227 -9.06 -1.07 -3.17
CA ALA A 227 -9.88 -0.73 -4.31
C ALA A 227 -10.63 -1.96 -4.86
N ARG A 228 -11.84 -1.77 -5.37
CA ARG A 228 -12.59 -2.82 -6.07
C ARG A 228 -11.85 -3.31 -7.31
N ASN A 229 -11.82 -4.63 -7.48
CA ASN A 229 -11.16 -5.35 -8.57
C ASN A 229 -9.67 -4.94 -8.75
N PHE A 230 -8.97 -4.69 -7.64
CA PHE A 230 -7.60 -4.20 -7.68
C PHE A 230 -6.66 -5.12 -8.46
N LEU A 231 -6.85 -6.45 -8.40
CA LEU A 231 -6.00 -7.41 -9.12
C LEU A 231 -6.15 -7.26 -10.64
N THR A 232 -7.35 -7.02 -11.13
CA THR A 232 -7.63 -6.77 -12.55
C THR A 232 -6.89 -5.52 -13.02
N VAL A 233 -6.90 -4.46 -12.22
CA VAL A 233 -6.15 -3.23 -12.49
C VAL A 233 -4.64 -3.49 -12.49
N ILE A 234 -4.14 -4.25 -11.50
CA ILE A 234 -2.73 -4.65 -11.42
C ILE A 234 -2.33 -5.42 -12.69
N LYS A 235 -3.10 -6.43 -13.09
CA LYS A 235 -2.84 -7.25 -14.30
C LYS A 235 -2.75 -6.40 -15.56
N LYS A 236 -3.68 -5.46 -15.72
CA LYS A 236 -3.68 -4.51 -16.83
C LYS A 236 -2.40 -3.65 -16.82
N TYR A 237 -2.06 -3.07 -15.68
CA TYR A 237 -0.88 -2.20 -15.58
C TYR A 237 0.43 -2.96 -15.78
N VAL A 238 0.55 -4.19 -15.27
CA VAL A 238 1.69 -5.08 -15.54
C VAL A 238 1.84 -5.32 -17.05
N THR A 239 0.73 -5.59 -17.74
CA THR A 239 0.73 -5.80 -19.20
C THR A 239 1.14 -4.54 -19.95
N GLU A 240 0.65 -3.36 -19.55
CA GLU A 240 1.06 -2.07 -20.11
C GLU A 240 2.55 -1.76 -19.90
N LYS A 241 3.15 -2.31 -18.83
CA LYS A 241 4.58 -2.14 -18.49
C LYS A 241 5.46 -3.29 -18.97
N ALA A 242 4.96 -4.22 -19.80
CA ALA A 242 5.72 -5.35 -20.32
C ALA A 242 6.92 -4.96 -21.23
N GLY A 243 7.08 -3.67 -21.58
CA GLY A 243 8.20 -3.15 -22.36
C GLY A 243 9.50 -2.98 -21.56
N PRO A 244 9.64 -1.91 -20.74
CA PRO A 244 10.84 -1.73 -19.92
C PRO A 244 10.89 -2.78 -18.80
N SER A 245 12.06 -3.40 -18.58
CA SER A 245 12.27 -4.26 -17.40
C SER A 245 12.11 -3.43 -16.14
N TRP A 246 11.05 -3.71 -15.38
CA TRP A 246 10.77 -3.08 -14.10
C TRP A 246 11.13 -4.05 -12.97
N THR A 247 11.57 -3.50 -11.84
CA THR A 247 11.86 -4.25 -10.61
C THR A 247 10.69 -4.18 -9.64
N THR A 248 10.07 -3.00 -9.52
CA THR A 248 8.95 -2.79 -8.61
C THR A 248 7.92 -1.84 -9.22
N LEU A 249 6.66 -2.28 -9.25
CA LEU A 249 5.51 -1.39 -9.52
C LEU A 249 4.85 -0.99 -8.21
N THR A 250 4.40 0.25 -8.12
CA THR A 250 3.81 0.81 -6.91
C THR A 250 2.36 1.22 -7.14
N PHE A 251 1.46 0.84 -6.22
CA PHE A 251 0.02 1.10 -6.27
C PHE A 251 -0.49 1.92 -5.06
N SER A 252 0.40 2.43 -4.21
CA SER A 252 0.13 3.45 -3.19
C SER A 252 1.33 4.38 -3.05
N LYS A 253 1.09 5.64 -2.68
CA LYS A 253 2.14 6.61 -2.34
C LYS A 253 2.78 6.31 -0.98
N LEU A 254 2.10 5.56 -0.12
CA LEU A 254 2.46 5.39 1.28
C LEU A 254 3.44 4.22 1.47
N GLY A 255 4.67 4.55 1.85
CA GLY A 255 5.66 3.60 2.36
C GLY A 255 5.82 2.34 1.50
N TYR A 256 5.69 1.18 2.16
CA TYR A 256 5.78 -0.16 1.56
C TYR A 256 4.42 -0.74 1.12
N ILE A 257 3.31 0.02 1.25
CA ILE A 257 1.98 -0.41 0.79
C ILE A 257 1.95 -0.47 -0.73
N GLY A 258 1.40 -1.57 -1.25
CA GLY A 258 1.12 -1.70 -2.68
C GLY A 258 2.37 -1.85 -3.54
N LYS A 259 3.44 -2.45 -3.01
CA LYS A 259 4.68 -2.73 -3.75
C LYS A 259 4.59 -4.11 -4.40
N LEU A 260 4.60 -4.15 -5.73
CA LEU A 260 4.51 -5.36 -6.53
C LEU A 260 5.89 -5.76 -7.06
N TYR A 261 6.23 -7.04 -6.92
CA TYR A 261 7.49 -7.64 -7.36
C TYR A 261 7.24 -8.85 -8.25
N HIS A 262 8.19 -9.13 -9.13
CA HIS A 262 8.29 -10.43 -9.78
C HIS A 262 8.70 -11.50 -8.76
N ASN A 263 8.11 -12.69 -8.85
CA ASN A 263 8.41 -13.79 -7.95
C ASN A 263 9.89 -14.19 -7.94
N GLU A 264 10.56 -14.14 -9.10
CA GLU A 264 11.98 -14.47 -9.26
C GLU A 264 12.93 -13.54 -8.48
N ASP A 265 12.46 -12.35 -8.08
CA ASP A 265 13.24 -11.40 -7.32
C ASP A 265 13.08 -11.55 -5.80
N LEU A 266 12.08 -12.31 -5.33
CA LEU A 266 11.83 -12.46 -3.90
C LEU A 266 12.99 -13.07 -3.09
N PRO A 267 13.74 -14.08 -3.59
CA PRO A 267 14.92 -14.57 -2.88
C PRO A 267 16.01 -13.51 -2.69
N LYS A 268 16.13 -12.57 -3.64
CA LYS A 268 17.08 -11.44 -3.56
C LYS A 268 16.55 -10.36 -2.64
N LEU A 269 15.27 -10.01 -2.75
CA LEU A 269 14.61 -9.02 -1.90
C LEU A 269 14.68 -9.42 -0.43
N ALA A 270 14.34 -10.68 -0.11
CA ALA A 270 14.42 -11.20 1.25
C ALA A 270 15.84 -11.09 1.84
N ARG A 271 16.87 -11.47 1.06
CA ARG A 271 18.26 -11.34 1.49
C ARG A 271 18.70 -9.89 1.62
N PHE A 272 18.26 -9.01 0.72
CA PHE A 272 18.56 -7.59 0.78
C PHE A 272 18.03 -6.97 2.08
N LEU A 273 16.76 -7.24 2.41
CA LEU A 273 16.14 -6.81 3.66
C LEU A 273 16.85 -7.38 4.90
N LEU A 274 17.24 -8.66 4.87
CA LEU A 274 18.00 -9.28 5.98
C LEU A 274 19.42 -8.75 6.12
N MET A 275 20.07 -8.39 5.01
CA MET A 275 21.45 -7.90 5.03
C MET A 275 21.56 -6.52 5.65
N PHE A 276 20.53 -5.69 5.48
CA PHE A 276 20.49 -4.31 5.96
C PHE A 276 19.44 -4.10 7.06
N TYR A 277 19.01 -5.18 7.72
CA TYR A 277 17.91 -5.14 8.68
C TYR A 277 18.18 -4.19 9.85
N ASP A 278 19.43 -4.08 10.30
CA ASP A 278 19.87 -3.21 11.39
C ASP A 278 20.34 -1.82 10.92
N GLU A 279 20.36 -1.57 9.61
CA GLU A 279 20.92 -0.34 9.04
C GLU A 279 19.88 0.75 8.89
N MET A 280 18.74 0.48 8.24
CA MET A 280 17.73 1.50 7.89
C MET A 280 16.29 0.95 7.87
N PRO A 281 15.25 1.80 7.86
CA PRO A 281 13.85 1.36 7.78
C PRO A 281 13.51 0.63 6.48
N CYS A 282 12.47 -0.22 6.52
CA CYS A 282 12.05 -1.05 5.38
C CYS A 282 11.73 -0.23 4.13
N ASP A 283 10.99 0.88 4.26
CA ASP A 283 10.62 1.76 3.16
C ASP A 283 11.83 2.16 2.30
N TRP A 284 12.91 2.54 2.97
CA TRP A 284 14.14 3.00 2.32
C TRP A 284 14.88 1.83 1.67
N LEU A 285 14.85 0.65 2.29
CA LEU A 285 15.41 -0.54 1.68
C LEU A 285 14.67 -0.94 0.41
N LEU A 286 13.34 -0.85 0.37
CA LEU A 286 12.57 -1.14 -0.84
C LEU A 286 12.90 -0.14 -1.97
N GLU A 287 13.08 1.13 -1.64
CA GLU A 287 13.54 2.14 -2.59
C GLU A 287 14.94 1.80 -3.15
N HIS A 288 15.88 1.51 -2.26
CA HIS A 288 17.24 1.13 -2.67
C HIS A 288 17.29 -0.19 -3.44
N PHE A 289 16.38 -1.13 -3.18
CA PHE A 289 16.32 -2.38 -3.92
C PHE A 289 16.05 -2.15 -5.41
N HIS A 290 15.02 -1.38 -5.77
CA HIS A 290 14.74 -1.12 -7.18
C HIS A 290 15.83 -0.24 -7.83
N GLN A 291 16.39 0.72 -7.09
CA GLN A 291 17.52 1.53 -7.57
C GLN A 291 18.76 0.67 -7.87
N SER A 292 19.04 -0.32 -7.03
CA SER A 292 20.16 -1.25 -7.22
C SER A 292 20.00 -2.12 -8.48
N LYS A 293 18.76 -2.30 -8.94
CA LYS A 293 18.40 -3.01 -10.17
C LYS A 293 18.20 -2.08 -11.38
N ALA A 294 18.83 -0.91 -11.35
CA ALA A 294 18.80 0.10 -12.40
C ALA A 294 17.41 0.71 -12.71
N GLN A 295 16.40 0.46 -11.88
CA GLN A 295 15.16 1.24 -11.89
C GLN A 295 15.35 2.49 -11.03
N LYS A 296 15.78 3.60 -11.65
CA LYS A 296 16.07 4.85 -10.93
C LYS A 296 14.83 5.48 -10.28
N GLU A 297 13.73 5.51 -11.02
CA GLU A 297 12.50 6.17 -10.62
C GLU A 297 11.45 5.16 -10.15
N MET A 298 10.59 5.60 -9.24
CA MET A 298 9.42 4.81 -8.84
C MET A 298 8.40 4.76 -9.99
N ILE A 299 8.03 3.56 -10.42
CA ILE A 299 6.98 3.35 -11.42
C ILE A 299 5.66 3.17 -10.69
N ARG A 300 4.85 4.22 -10.65
CA ARG A 300 3.62 4.28 -9.85
C ARG A 300 2.37 4.31 -10.73
N TYR A 301 1.38 3.49 -10.36
CA TYR A 301 0.03 3.55 -10.90
C TYR A 301 -0.78 4.66 -10.20
N LYS A 302 -1.66 5.31 -10.97
CA LYS A 302 -2.62 6.30 -10.45
C LYS A 302 -4.00 6.02 -11.04
N PRO A 303 -5.08 6.11 -10.25
CA PRO A 303 -5.12 6.44 -8.80
C PRO A 303 -4.58 5.29 -7.91
N SER A 304 -4.26 5.58 -6.64
CA SER A 304 -3.81 4.54 -5.71
C SER A 304 -4.90 3.48 -5.49
N LEU A 305 -4.51 2.21 -5.37
CA LEU A 305 -5.42 1.08 -5.15
C LEU A 305 -5.59 0.71 -3.67
N PHE A 306 -4.80 1.29 -2.79
CA PHE A 306 -4.73 0.93 -1.38
C PHE A 306 -4.68 2.17 -0.51
N GLN A 307 -5.53 2.21 0.51
CA GLN A 307 -5.62 3.31 1.47
C GLN A 307 -5.32 2.82 2.87
N HIS A 308 -4.32 3.43 3.50
CA HIS A 308 -4.03 3.23 4.91
C HIS A 308 -5.16 3.83 5.79
N VAL A 309 -5.66 3.06 6.74
CA VAL A 309 -6.76 3.47 7.64
C VAL A 309 -6.41 3.31 9.12
N GLY A 310 -5.19 2.88 9.42
CA GLY A 310 -4.72 2.71 10.80
C GLY A 310 -4.54 4.05 11.51
N PHE A 311 -5.38 4.34 12.50
CA PHE A 311 -5.21 5.52 13.36
C PHE A 311 -4.09 5.32 14.38
N TYR A 312 -3.76 4.08 14.74
CA TYR A 312 -2.73 3.78 15.74
C TYR A 312 -1.63 2.89 15.17
N SER A 313 -0.40 3.39 15.24
CA SER A 313 0.78 2.60 14.85
C SER A 313 0.94 1.38 15.76
N SER A 314 1.32 0.24 15.17
CA SER A 314 1.79 -0.93 15.92
C SER A 314 3.05 -0.65 16.74
N PHE A 315 3.79 0.42 16.43
CA PHE A 315 4.80 0.99 17.32
C PHE A 315 4.16 1.99 18.30
N ARG A 316 4.12 1.62 19.58
CA ARG A 316 3.66 2.45 20.72
C ARG A 316 2.22 2.99 20.64
N SER A 317 1.37 2.52 19.72
CA SER A 317 -0.01 3.02 19.57
C SER A 317 -0.09 4.55 19.44
N THR A 318 0.85 5.15 18.70
CA THR A 318 0.84 6.58 18.40
C THR A 318 -0.18 6.90 17.32
N HIS A 319 -0.90 8.01 17.48
CA HIS A 319 -1.91 8.48 16.52
C HIS A 319 -1.27 8.83 15.17
N ASN A 320 -1.80 8.29 14.08
CA ASN A 320 -1.29 8.45 12.72
C ASN A 320 -2.47 8.63 11.76
N GLU A 321 -2.55 9.76 11.06
CA GLU A 321 -3.63 10.06 10.10
C GLU A 321 -3.12 10.12 8.65
N LEU A 322 -2.10 9.33 8.32
CA LEU A 322 -1.59 9.29 6.96
C LEU A 322 -2.65 8.76 6.00
N LYS A 323 -3.07 9.62 5.07
CA LYS A 323 -3.95 9.30 3.95
C LYS A 323 -3.20 9.43 2.63
N ASP A 324 -3.58 8.63 1.64
CA ASP A 324 -3.02 8.76 0.29
C ASP A 324 -3.96 9.68 -0.51
N ASP A 325 -3.47 10.86 -0.86
CA ASP A 325 -4.26 11.86 -1.60
C ASP A 325 -4.55 11.45 -3.05
N ASP A 326 -3.79 10.50 -3.60
CA ASP A 326 -4.05 9.88 -4.90
C ASP A 326 -5.01 8.68 -4.77
N PHE A 327 -5.36 8.22 -3.55
CA PHE A 327 -6.41 7.22 -3.35
C PHE A 327 -7.78 7.90 -3.48
N GLN A 328 -8.48 7.54 -4.54
CA GLN A 328 -9.85 7.98 -4.72
C GLN A 328 -10.74 7.02 -3.92
N GLU A 329 -11.40 7.53 -2.88
CA GLU A 329 -12.42 6.82 -2.07
C GLU A 329 -13.53 6.19 -2.93
N LEU A 330 -13.63 6.63 -4.20
CA LEU A 330 -14.38 6.03 -5.31
C LEU A 330 -14.06 4.54 -5.56
N ALA A 331 -12.88 4.06 -5.15
CA ALA A 331 -12.49 2.67 -5.30
C ALA A 331 -13.16 1.74 -4.27
N ILE A 332 -13.74 2.29 -3.20
CA ILE A 332 -14.58 1.57 -2.24
C ILE A 332 -16.03 1.79 -2.65
N GLY A 333 -16.64 0.73 -3.21
CA GLY A 333 -18.06 0.72 -3.53
C GLY A 333 -18.42 1.44 -4.83
N LEU A 334 -18.11 0.82 -5.97
CA LEU A 334 -18.89 1.07 -7.18
C LEU A 334 -20.34 0.65 -6.90
N GLY A 335 -21.30 1.53 -7.21
CA GLY A 335 -22.71 1.17 -7.16
C GLY A 335 -23.03 -0.03 -8.05
N ASP A 336 -24.18 -0.68 -7.82
CA ASP A 336 -24.71 -1.69 -8.74
C ASP A 336 -24.88 -1.12 -10.17
N ASN A 337 -25.12 0.19 -10.27
CA ASN A 337 -25.27 0.97 -11.51
C ASN A 337 -26.08 0.24 -12.58
N PRO A 338 -27.39 0.01 -12.35
CA PRO A 338 -28.28 -0.65 -13.31
C PRO A 338 -28.23 0.02 -14.68
N PRO A 339 -28.45 -0.72 -15.79
CA PRO A 339 -28.38 -0.16 -17.13
C PRO A 339 -29.21 1.13 -17.28
N ALA A 340 -28.55 2.20 -17.73
CA ALA A 340 -29.13 3.52 -17.85
C ALA A 340 -28.56 4.27 -19.05
N SER A 341 -29.28 5.29 -19.49
CA SER A 341 -28.83 6.25 -20.50
C SER A 341 -28.67 7.62 -19.86
N CYS A 342 -27.54 8.27 -20.09
CA CYS A 342 -27.23 9.57 -19.49
C CYS A 342 -27.34 10.70 -20.52
N TYR A 343 -27.97 11.81 -20.13
CA TYR A 343 -28.21 12.97 -20.99
C TYR A 343 -27.95 14.26 -20.23
N THR A 344 -27.48 15.30 -20.91
CA THR A 344 -27.26 16.61 -20.29
C THR A 344 -27.45 17.73 -21.29
N ASP A 345 -27.86 18.90 -20.80
CA ASP A 345 -27.85 20.16 -21.54
C ASP A 345 -26.58 21.00 -21.24
N ILE A 346 -25.73 20.53 -20.31
CA ILE A 346 -24.44 21.13 -19.99
C ILE A 346 -23.51 20.88 -21.17
N GLU A 347 -22.80 21.92 -21.58
CA GLU A 347 -21.90 21.86 -22.73
C GLU A 347 -20.74 20.89 -22.46
N VAL A 348 -20.67 19.79 -23.21
CA VAL A 348 -19.67 18.73 -23.03
C VAL A 348 -18.29 19.22 -23.49
N TYR A 349 -17.26 19.00 -22.68
CA TYR A 349 -15.88 19.19 -23.09
C TYR A 349 -15.33 17.97 -23.82
N GLU A 350 -14.89 18.16 -25.07
CA GLU A 350 -14.28 17.13 -25.92
C GLU A 350 -15.02 15.77 -25.90
N LYS A 351 -14.35 14.73 -25.39
CA LYS A 351 -14.82 13.35 -25.33
C LYS A 351 -15.39 12.98 -23.96
N TYR A 352 -15.56 13.92 -23.03
CA TYR A 352 -15.95 13.64 -21.64
C TYR A 352 -17.48 13.66 -21.47
N GLY A 353 -18.16 12.81 -22.25
CA GLY A 353 -19.62 12.70 -22.31
C GLY A 353 -20.27 12.18 -21.02
N PRO A 354 -21.60 12.34 -20.89
CA PRO A 354 -22.33 12.04 -19.66
C PRO A 354 -22.30 10.56 -19.26
N GLU A 355 -22.24 9.64 -20.23
CA GLU A 355 -22.14 8.20 -20.00
C GLU A 355 -20.93 7.82 -19.11
N LYS A 356 -19.83 8.58 -19.22
CA LYS A 356 -18.60 8.29 -18.49
C LYS A 356 -18.72 8.45 -16.99
N ALA A 357 -19.60 9.34 -16.51
CA ALA A 357 -19.85 9.52 -15.08
C ALA A 357 -20.61 8.34 -14.45
N TYR A 358 -21.25 7.49 -15.26
CA TYR A 358 -22.10 6.40 -14.79
C TYR A 358 -21.54 4.99 -15.08
N GLU A 359 -20.75 4.82 -16.13
CA GLU A 359 -20.38 3.49 -16.66
C GLU A 359 -19.42 2.65 -15.80
N ASN A 360 -18.92 3.14 -14.64
CA ASN A 360 -17.98 2.41 -13.77
C ASN A 360 -16.72 1.86 -14.49
N LYS A 361 -16.35 2.43 -15.65
CA LYS A 361 -15.21 2.01 -16.51
C LYS A 361 -14.01 2.96 -16.44
N GLY A 362 -13.93 3.81 -15.41
CA GLY A 362 -12.81 4.72 -15.19
C GLY A 362 -12.81 5.98 -16.08
N GLY A 363 -13.98 6.61 -16.21
CA GLY A 363 -14.13 7.91 -16.88
C GLY A 363 -14.93 8.89 -16.00
N PHE A 364 -15.01 10.14 -16.45
CA PHE A 364 -15.81 11.19 -15.82
C PHE A 364 -16.50 12.04 -16.90
N PHE A 365 -17.59 12.69 -16.52
CA PHE A 365 -18.18 13.77 -17.31
C PHE A 365 -17.43 15.07 -17.03
N TRP A 366 -17.15 15.87 -18.06
CA TRP A 366 -16.58 17.20 -17.91
C TRP A 366 -17.37 18.20 -18.74
N GLY A 367 -18.04 19.12 -18.06
CA GLY A 367 -18.92 20.11 -18.66
C GLY A 367 -18.43 21.53 -18.40
N LYS A 368 -18.73 22.43 -19.32
CA LYS A 368 -18.44 23.87 -19.24
C LYS A 368 -19.73 24.68 -19.34
N SER A 369 -19.63 25.99 -19.07
CA SER A 369 -20.75 26.95 -19.25
C SER A 369 -21.99 26.63 -18.39
N LEU A 370 -21.82 26.36 -17.10
CA LEU A 370 -22.94 25.99 -16.22
C LEU A 370 -23.86 27.19 -15.94
N THR A 371 -25.11 27.06 -16.35
CA THR A 371 -26.16 28.04 -16.08
C THR A 371 -27.18 27.51 -15.08
N SER A 372 -27.82 28.41 -14.35
CA SER A 372 -28.97 28.10 -13.51
C SER A 372 -30.04 27.45 -14.36
N GLY A 373 -30.50 26.27 -13.94
CA GLY A 373 -31.44 25.47 -14.71
C GLY A 373 -30.81 24.34 -15.55
N SER A 374 -29.49 24.30 -15.73
CA SER A 374 -28.83 23.17 -16.41
C SER A 374 -29.06 21.85 -15.69
N THR A 375 -29.12 20.78 -16.46
CA THR A 375 -29.48 19.43 -16.00
C THR A 375 -28.51 18.36 -16.47
N PHE A 376 -28.27 17.39 -15.60
CA PHE A 376 -27.67 16.11 -15.93
C PHE A 376 -28.63 15.00 -15.49
N ASN A 377 -29.01 14.13 -16.42
CA ASN A 377 -30.06 13.16 -16.25
C ASN A 377 -29.51 11.75 -16.43
N VAL A 378 -29.88 10.84 -15.52
CA VAL A 378 -29.65 9.40 -15.64
C VAL A 378 -31.01 8.74 -15.76
N VAL A 379 -31.27 8.05 -16.87
CA VAL A 379 -32.57 7.43 -17.15
C VAL A 379 -32.41 5.92 -17.18
N PHE A 380 -32.95 5.23 -16.18
CA PHE A 380 -32.80 3.79 -16.04
C PHE A 380 -33.60 3.05 -17.11
N HIS A 381 -33.04 1.97 -17.66
CA HIS A 381 -33.73 1.14 -18.65
C HIS A 381 -34.93 0.43 -18.02
N GLN A 382 -34.83 0.01 -16.76
CA GLN A 382 -35.90 -0.55 -15.95
C GLN A 382 -36.08 0.25 -14.66
N PRO A 383 -37.31 0.41 -14.13
CA PRO A 383 -37.54 1.10 -12.86
C PRO A 383 -36.85 0.39 -11.69
N ILE A 384 -36.23 1.14 -10.79
CA ILE A 384 -35.40 0.59 -9.69
C ILE A 384 -35.85 1.06 -8.31
N SER A 385 -35.65 0.22 -7.29
CA SER A 385 -35.74 0.60 -5.89
C SER A 385 -34.35 0.94 -5.38
N ILE A 386 -34.11 2.20 -5.03
CA ILE A 386 -32.77 2.67 -4.62
C ILE A 386 -32.56 2.45 -3.12
N GLN A 387 -31.45 1.80 -2.77
CA GLN A 387 -31.01 1.65 -1.39
C GLN A 387 -30.08 2.79 -0.96
N ARG A 388 -29.09 3.12 -1.79
CA ARG A 388 -28.08 4.15 -1.54
C ARG A 388 -27.73 4.85 -2.85
N LEU A 389 -27.37 6.12 -2.75
CA LEU A 389 -26.87 6.92 -3.86
C LEU A 389 -25.68 7.75 -3.42
N ARG A 390 -24.65 7.82 -4.26
CA ARG A 390 -23.50 8.73 -4.10
C ARG A 390 -23.19 9.40 -5.43
N ILE A 391 -22.95 10.72 -5.41
CA ILE A 391 -22.49 11.49 -6.56
C ILE A 391 -21.31 12.33 -6.11
N PHE A 392 -20.17 12.14 -6.77
CA PHE A 392 -18.94 12.86 -6.47
C PHE A 392 -18.58 13.79 -7.63
N THR A 393 -18.30 15.05 -7.31
CA THR A 393 -17.85 16.04 -8.30
C THR A 393 -16.41 16.49 -8.05
N GLY A 394 -15.76 16.98 -9.08
CA GLY A 394 -14.35 17.37 -9.06
C GLY A 394 -13.37 16.22 -9.24
N SER A 395 -12.08 16.56 -9.26
CA SER A 395 -10.98 15.59 -9.33
C SER A 395 -9.77 16.08 -8.55
N ALA A 396 -8.79 15.20 -8.32
CA ALA A 396 -7.54 15.56 -7.65
C ALA A 396 -6.75 16.64 -8.41
N GLU A 397 -6.79 16.59 -9.75
CA GLU A 397 -6.11 17.51 -10.66
C GLU A 397 -6.88 18.82 -10.84
N HIS A 398 -8.22 18.77 -10.77
CA HIS A 398 -9.12 19.90 -10.96
C HIS A 398 -10.08 20.05 -9.77
N ARG A 399 -9.52 20.45 -8.61
CA ARG A 399 -10.28 20.57 -7.35
C ARG A 399 -11.35 21.67 -7.35
N GLY A 400 -11.25 22.62 -8.27
CA GLY A 400 -12.21 23.72 -8.42
C GLY A 400 -13.43 23.37 -9.28
N ASP A 401 -13.38 22.26 -10.02
CA ASP A 401 -14.42 21.87 -10.99
C ASP A 401 -15.51 21.02 -10.32
N ILE A 402 -16.03 21.53 -9.21
CA ILE A 402 -17.11 20.91 -8.42
C ILE A 402 -18.44 21.61 -8.68
N LEU A 403 -19.55 20.94 -8.35
CA LEU A 403 -20.86 21.57 -8.36
C LEU A 403 -21.03 22.50 -7.14
N GLN A 404 -21.04 23.80 -7.36
CA GLN A 404 -21.09 24.77 -6.25
C GLN A 404 -22.48 24.90 -5.63
N SER A 405 -23.52 24.86 -6.46
CA SER A 405 -24.91 25.00 -6.02
C SER A 405 -25.84 24.19 -6.90
N GLY A 406 -26.44 23.15 -6.31
CA GLY A 406 -27.36 22.27 -7.01
C GLY A 406 -28.05 21.28 -6.09
N TYR A 407 -29.02 20.59 -6.63
CA TYR A 407 -29.77 19.55 -5.93
C TYR A 407 -30.05 18.36 -6.83
N LEU A 408 -30.42 17.26 -6.22
CA LEU A 408 -30.76 16.03 -6.91
C LEU A 408 -32.27 15.77 -6.80
N ASP A 409 -32.88 15.50 -7.93
CA ASP A 409 -34.25 15.00 -8.04
C ASP A 409 -34.26 13.51 -8.42
N ILE A 410 -35.32 12.83 -7.99
CA ILE A 410 -35.73 11.53 -8.54
C ILE A 410 -36.94 11.73 -9.45
N GLY A 411 -36.98 10.99 -10.55
CA GLY A 411 -38.02 11.08 -11.58
C GLY A 411 -38.83 9.79 -11.71
N LYS A 412 -40.11 9.93 -12.02
CA LYS A 412 -41.05 8.85 -12.37
C LYS A 412 -41.75 9.15 -13.71
N ASN A 413 -42.53 8.18 -14.17
CA ASN A 413 -43.36 8.26 -15.37
C ASN A 413 -42.51 8.48 -16.62
N LYS A 414 -41.56 7.57 -16.84
CA LYS A 414 -40.71 7.55 -18.03
C LYS A 414 -41.52 7.39 -19.31
N ASN A 415 -41.33 8.31 -20.24
CA ASN A 415 -41.89 8.27 -21.59
C ASN A 415 -40.79 8.49 -22.65
N ILE A 416 -41.11 8.29 -23.92
CA ILE A 416 -40.20 8.60 -25.03
C ILE A 416 -40.67 9.87 -25.72
N GLU A 417 -39.81 10.88 -25.78
CA GLU A 417 -40.02 12.14 -26.47
C GLU A 417 -38.88 12.36 -27.47
N ASN A 418 -39.20 12.60 -28.75
CA ASN A 418 -38.21 12.79 -29.82
C ASN A 418 -37.14 11.67 -29.87
N GLY A 419 -37.54 10.43 -29.60
CA GLY A 419 -36.65 9.27 -29.58
C GLY A 419 -35.75 9.15 -28.35
N LYS A 420 -35.89 10.03 -27.35
CA LYS A 420 -35.12 9.98 -26.09
C LYS A 420 -36.04 9.67 -24.90
N PRO A 421 -35.61 8.85 -23.94
CA PRO A 421 -36.38 8.59 -22.73
C PRO A 421 -36.28 9.79 -21.78
N VAL A 422 -37.43 10.27 -21.30
CA VAL A 422 -37.57 11.44 -20.42
C VAL A 422 -38.50 11.07 -19.26
N CYS A 423 -38.29 11.64 -18.07
CA CYS A 423 -39.23 11.54 -16.95
C CYS A 423 -40.01 12.85 -16.81
N LYS A 424 -41.25 12.78 -16.33
CA LYS A 424 -42.11 13.98 -16.15
C LYS A 424 -42.21 14.42 -14.69
N ASP A 425 -42.35 13.45 -13.80
CA ASP A 425 -42.69 13.75 -12.41
C ASP A 425 -41.43 13.68 -11.56
N PHE A 426 -40.92 14.85 -11.17
CA PHE A 426 -39.72 14.97 -10.36
C PHE A 426 -40.03 15.40 -8.94
N SER A 427 -39.36 14.77 -7.98
CA SER A 427 -39.35 15.20 -6.59
C SER A 427 -37.92 15.33 -6.09
N LYS A 428 -37.68 16.36 -5.29
CA LYS A 428 -36.35 16.67 -4.75
C LYS A 428 -35.96 15.66 -3.68
N LEU A 429 -34.80 15.03 -3.88
CA LEU A 429 -34.21 14.10 -2.93
C LEU A 429 -33.31 14.82 -1.92
N GLY A 430 -32.55 15.82 -2.35
CA GLY A 430 -31.72 16.63 -1.44
C GLY A 430 -30.74 17.56 -2.15
N ASN A 431 -29.99 18.35 -1.39
CA ASN A 431 -29.01 19.30 -1.92
C ASN A 431 -27.61 18.67 -1.96
N PHE A 432 -26.77 19.13 -2.89
CA PHE A 432 -25.35 18.86 -2.85
C PHE A 432 -24.68 19.66 -1.72
N ILE A 433 -23.74 19.05 -1.02
CA ILE A 433 -22.95 19.65 0.05
C ILE A 433 -21.48 19.58 -0.37
N ASN A 434 -20.82 20.72 -0.50
CA ASN A 434 -19.43 20.83 -0.96
C ASN A 434 -19.18 20.06 -2.28
N GLY A 435 -20.11 20.16 -3.24
CA GLY A 435 -20.02 19.47 -4.52
C GLY A 435 -20.43 18.00 -4.51
N ASN A 436 -20.76 17.41 -3.37
CA ASN A 436 -21.06 15.99 -3.28
C ASN A 436 -22.48 15.73 -2.80
N PHE A 437 -23.04 14.60 -3.20
CA PHE A 437 -24.32 14.11 -2.72
C PHE A 437 -24.15 12.68 -2.24
N GLU A 438 -24.62 12.38 -1.03
CA GLU A 438 -24.71 11.01 -0.54
C GLU A 438 -25.95 10.82 0.30
N MET A 439 -26.66 9.71 0.08
CA MET A 439 -27.80 9.32 0.87
C MET A 439 -27.93 7.80 0.95
N ILE A 440 -28.15 7.29 2.17
CA ILE A 440 -28.31 5.86 2.46
C ILE A 440 -29.72 5.63 2.99
N GLY A 441 -30.30 4.47 2.68
CA GLY A 441 -31.61 4.08 3.18
C GLY A 441 -32.78 4.74 2.44
N ILE A 442 -32.58 5.14 1.18
CA ILE A 442 -33.60 5.84 0.37
C ILE A 442 -34.91 5.04 0.31
N HIS A 443 -34.82 3.72 0.12
CA HIS A 443 -35.95 2.78 0.14
C HIS A 443 -36.85 2.83 1.39
N LYS A 444 -36.36 3.35 2.53
CA LYS A 444 -37.17 3.45 3.76
C LYS A 444 -38.22 4.57 3.68
N ASN A 445 -37.90 5.63 2.94
CA ASN A 445 -38.76 6.80 2.77
C ASN A 445 -39.46 6.82 1.40
N ILE A 446 -38.90 6.09 0.43
CA ILE A 446 -39.38 6.03 -0.94
C ILE A 446 -39.52 4.56 -1.33
N SER A 447 -40.72 4.02 -1.08
CA SER A 447 -41.04 2.61 -1.36
C SER A 447 -41.23 2.34 -2.85
N ASP A 448 -41.59 3.37 -3.61
CA ASP A 448 -41.84 3.24 -5.04
C ASP A 448 -40.55 3.10 -5.85
N LYS A 449 -40.64 2.38 -6.96
CA LYS A 449 -39.57 2.36 -7.97
C LYS A 449 -39.47 3.73 -8.65
N ILE A 450 -38.25 4.08 -9.06
CA ILE A 450 -37.97 5.31 -9.78
C ILE A 450 -37.41 5.01 -11.17
N ASP A 451 -37.60 5.95 -12.08
CA ASP A 451 -37.21 5.84 -13.48
C ASP A 451 -35.98 6.67 -13.83
N CYS A 452 -35.79 7.82 -13.17
CA CYS A 452 -34.71 8.76 -13.47
C CYS A 452 -34.06 9.36 -12.22
N LEU A 453 -32.83 9.82 -12.39
CA LEU A 453 -32.17 10.81 -11.54
C LEU A 453 -31.92 12.08 -12.34
N ARG A 454 -32.07 13.24 -11.71
CA ARG A 454 -31.72 14.53 -12.33
C ARG A 454 -30.94 15.42 -11.37
N ILE A 455 -29.70 15.71 -11.73
CA ILE A 455 -28.89 16.74 -11.08
C ILE A 455 -29.32 18.08 -11.69
N GLN A 456 -29.74 19.01 -10.84
CA GLN A 456 -30.17 20.34 -11.22
C GLN A 456 -29.17 21.38 -10.73
N VAL A 457 -28.63 22.18 -11.64
CA VAL A 457 -27.77 23.32 -11.32
C VAL A 457 -28.67 24.48 -10.87
N ASN A 458 -28.41 25.00 -9.67
CA ASN A 458 -29.26 26.03 -9.05
C ASN A 458 -28.78 27.46 -9.37
N GLN A 459 -27.46 27.65 -9.50
CA GLN A 459 -26.87 28.96 -9.77
C GLN A 459 -25.82 28.88 -10.88
N ASN A 460 -25.63 29.98 -11.59
CA ASN A 460 -24.54 30.11 -12.56
C ASN A 460 -23.20 29.95 -11.83
N GLN A 461 -22.26 29.20 -12.41
CA GLN A 461 -20.89 29.13 -11.92
C GLN A 461 -19.89 29.30 -13.07
N ALA A 462 -18.80 30.01 -12.80
CA ALA A 462 -17.75 30.24 -13.78
C ALA A 462 -16.85 29.01 -13.97
N ASN A 463 -16.63 28.26 -12.88
CA ASN A 463 -15.85 27.03 -12.92
C ASN A 463 -16.59 25.94 -13.69
N TRP A 464 -15.82 25.09 -14.36
CA TRP A 464 -16.35 23.91 -15.05
C TRP A 464 -16.86 22.89 -14.04
N LEU A 465 -17.50 21.84 -14.51
CA LEU A 465 -18.02 20.77 -13.67
C LEU A 465 -17.46 19.43 -14.13
N ILE A 466 -16.76 18.77 -13.23
CA ILE A 466 -16.46 17.35 -13.34
C ILE A 466 -17.49 16.59 -12.51
N ILE A 467 -18.29 15.72 -13.13
CA ILE A 467 -19.01 14.67 -12.40
C ILE A 467 -18.15 13.42 -12.53
N ASN A 468 -17.47 13.08 -11.45
CA ASN A 468 -16.47 12.03 -11.43
C ASN A 468 -17.14 10.66 -11.38
N SER A 469 -18.12 10.50 -10.47
CA SER A 469 -18.91 9.29 -10.38
C SER A 469 -20.35 9.56 -9.98
N ILE A 470 -21.23 8.69 -10.47
CA ILE A 470 -22.60 8.51 -10.00
C ILE A 470 -22.74 7.03 -9.65
N ASP A 471 -22.83 6.74 -8.36
CA ASP A 471 -22.92 5.38 -7.83
C ASP A 471 -24.34 5.13 -7.29
N VAL A 472 -25.02 4.11 -7.83
CA VAL A 472 -26.39 3.72 -7.47
C VAL A 472 -26.38 2.30 -6.92
N TRP A 473 -26.85 2.09 -5.69
CA TRP A 473 -27.10 0.76 -5.14
C TRP A 473 -28.59 0.46 -5.12
N VAL A 474 -28.98 -0.70 -5.65
CA VAL A 474 -30.37 -1.12 -5.73
C VAL A 474 -30.71 -2.08 -4.62
N LEU A 475 -31.93 -1.98 -4.09
CA LEU A 475 -32.45 -2.97 -3.15
C LEU A 475 -32.64 -4.28 -3.92
N LYS A 476 -31.85 -5.30 -3.56
CA LYS A 476 -31.98 -6.65 -4.13
C LYS A 476 -33.21 -7.30 -3.53
N SER A 477 -34.13 -7.71 -4.40
CA SER A 477 -35.34 -8.47 -4.07
C SER A 477 -35.01 -9.86 -3.58
#